data_AF-X1PPR8-F1
#
_entry.id   AF-X1PPR8-F1
#
_cell.length_a   1.000
_cell.length_b   1.000
_cell.length_c   1.000
_cell.angle_alpha   90.00
_cell.angle_beta   90.00
_cell.angle_gamma   90.00
#
_symmetry.space_group_name_H-M   'P 1'
#
loop_
_entity.id
_entity.type
_entity.pdbx_description
1 polymer ?
#
loop_
_entity_poly.entity_id
_entity_poly.type
_entity_poly.pdbx_seq_one_letter_code
_entity_poly.pdbx_strand_id
1 'polypeptide(L)'
;MHQQAVIQVSEQGFDLQPDPRVLPMLGEINIDQWRCIAELIDNSVDGFLKASRDLQPLPAPRVEVILPVADKDGAHVRILDNGRGMSPDVLEKAVRAGWSGNNPIDSLGLFGMGFNIATARLGSVTEVWTTRKGETEWHGLSIDFDELRRQRHFKTPHLKRAKADPELHGTEISIKRLKPEQRK
;
A
#
# COMPACT_ATOMS: atom_id res chain seq x y z
N MET A 1 -46.29 -27.50 -3.47
CA MET A 1 -45.26 -27.53 -4.53
C MET A 1 -44.69 -26.12 -4.64
N HIS A 2 -43.46 -25.88 -4.18
CA HIS A 2 -42.80 -24.59 -4.31
C HIS A 2 -41.86 -24.66 -5.51
N GLN A 3 -42.20 -23.91 -6.55
CA GLN A 3 -41.42 -23.82 -7.78
C GLN A 3 -40.20 -22.92 -7.49
N GLN A 4 -39.00 -23.51 -7.42
CA GLN A 4 -37.76 -22.73 -7.35
C GLN A 4 -37.51 -22.04 -8.69
N ALA A 5 -37.34 -20.73 -8.67
CA ALA A 5 -36.98 -19.94 -9.84
C ALA A 5 -35.58 -20.35 -10.33
N VAL A 6 -35.48 -20.71 -11.60
CA VAL A 6 -34.21 -21.02 -12.26
C VAL A 6 -33.51 -19.70 -12.57
N ILE A 7 -32.35 -19.46 -11.93
CA ILE A 7 -31.53 -18.28 -12.20
C ILE A 7 -30.80 -18.50 -13.53
N GLN A 8 -31.05 -17.66 -14.53
CA GLN A 8 -30.28 -17.60 -15.78
C GLN A 8 -29.12 -16.62 -15.61
N VAL A 9 -27.89 -17.09 -15.76
CA VAL A 9 -26.68 -16.25 -15.73
C VAL A 9 -26.43 -15.70 -17.13
N SER A 10 -26.43 -14.37 -17.27
CA SER A 10 -26.13 -13.70 -18.54
C SER A 10 -24.63 -13.54 -18.75
N GLU A 11 -24.16 -13.53 -20.00
CA GLU A 11 -22.74 -13.24 -20.34
C GLU A 11 -22.37 -11.76 -20.16
N GLN A 12 -23.36 -10.86 -20.01
CA GLN A 12 -23.12 -9.46 -19.71
C GLN A 12 -22.87 -9.29 -18.20
N GLY A 13 -21.60 -9.07 -17.85
CA GLY A 13 -21.18 -8.72 -16.48
C GLY A 13 -21.40 -7.24 -16.17
N PHE A 14 -21.70 -6.94 -14.91
CA PHE A 14 -21.66 -5.57 -14.39
C PHE A 14 -20.23 -5.20 -13.99
N ASP A 15 -19.75 -4.03 -14.43
CA ASP A 15 -18.50 -3.46 -13.92
C ASP A 15 -18.78 -2.72 -12.60
N LEU A 16 -18.24 -3.26 -11.51
CA LEU A 16 -18.41 -2.73 -10.16
C LEU A 16 -17.16 -1.99 -9.66
N GLN A 17 -16.28 -1.53 -10.57
CA GLN A 17 -15.12 -0.72 -10.19
C GLN A 17 -15.55 0.52 -9.39
N PRO A 18 -14.88 0.82 -8.26
CA PRO A 18 -15.23 1.97 -7.44
C PRO A 18 -14.95 3.26 -8.20
N ASP A 19 -15.83 4.25 -8.01
CA ASP A 19 -15.62 5.58 -8.56
C ASP A 19 -14.39 6.25 -7.90
N PRO A 20 -13.53 6.98 -8.66
CA PRO A 20 -12.41 7.75 -8.11
C PRO A 20 -12.74 8.64 -6.90
N ARG A 21 -14.00 9.05 -6.75
CA ARG A 21 -14.51 9.78 -5.58
C ARG A 21 -14.41 9.02 -4.26
N VAL A 22 -14.20 7.70 -4.28
CA VAL A 22 -14.00 6.90 -3.06
C VAL A 22 -12.68 7.22 -2.39
N LEU A 23 -11.61 7.56 -3.13
CA LEU A 23 -10.28 7.74 -2.53
C LEU A 23 -10.18 8.89 -1.52
N PRO A 24 -10.70 10.11 -1.81
CA PRO A 24 -10.70 11.17 -0.81
C PRO A 24 -11.45 10.76 0.47
N MET A 25 -12.51 9.96 0.35
CA MET A 25 -13.27 9.49 1.51
C MET A 25 -12.44 8.57 2.42
N LEU A 26 -11.44 7.87 1.89
CA LEU A 26 -10.55 7.03 2.71
C LEU A 26 -9.76 7.87 3.72
N GLY A 27 -9.29 9.05 3.33
CA GLY A 27 -8.55 9.94 4.21
C GLY A 27 -9.39 10.63 5.29
N GLU A 28 -10.73 10.58 5.16
CA GLU A 28 -11.69 11.11 6.12
C GLU A 28 -12.09 10.06 7.18
N ILE A 29 -11.71 8.78 6.98
CA ILE A 29 -11.92 7.74 7.98
C ILE A 29 -11.06 8.09 9.20
N ASN A 30 -11.74 8.28 10.33
CA ASN A 30 -11.07 8.70 11.56
C ASN A 30 -10.32 7.54 12.22
N ILE A 31 -9.06 7.38 11.82
CA ILE A 31 -8.10 6.48 12.43
C ILE A 31 -7.01 7.30 13.13
N ASP A 32 -6.60 6.85 14.31
CA ASP A 32 -5.49 7.44 15.05
C ASP A 32 -4.18 7.34 14.26
N GLN A 33 -3.33 8.36 14.35
CA GLN A 33 -2.04 8.41 13.63
C GLN A 33 -1.19 7.18 13.87
N TRP A 34 -1.03 6.79 15.14
CA TRP A 34 -0.20 5.65 15.51
C TRP A 34 -0.72 4.33 14.89
N ARG A 35 -2.04 4.19 14.71
CA ARG A 35 -2.64 3.04 14.01
C ARG A 35 -2.36 3.07 12.52
N CYS A 36 -2.31 4.25 11.90
CA CYS A 36 -1.90 4.39 10.51
C CYS A 36 -0.43 3.95 10.33
N ILE A 37 0.44 4.29 11.27
CA ILE A 37 1.83 3.81 11.26
C ILE A 37 1.89 2.30 11.50
N ALA A 38 1.14 1.79 12.48
CA ALA A 38 1.06 0.37 12.79
C ALA A 38 0.63 -0.45 11.57
N GLU A 39 -0.38 -0.01 10.82
CA GLU A 39 -0.83 -0.67 9.59
C GLU A 39 0.32 -0.84 8.56
N LEU A 40 1.22 0.14 8.44
CA LEU A 40 2.36 0.05 7.52
C LEU A 40 3.48 -0.85 8.06
N ILE A 41 3.66 -0.88 9.38
CA ILE A 41 4.56 -1.81 10.06
C ILE A 41 4.04 -3.24 9.90
N ASP A 42 2.73 -3.46 10.09
CA ASP A 42 2.09 -4.77 9.98
C ASP A 42 2.27 -5.36 8.57
N ASN A 43 2.16 -4.54 7.52
CA ASN A 43 2.48 -4.97 6.15
C ASN A 43 3.93 -5.47 6.00
N SER A 44 4.87 -4.85 6.72
CA SER A 44 6.29 -5.27 6.73
C SER A 44 6.45 -6.59 7.48
N VAL A 45 5.83 -6.69 8.66
CA VAL A 45 5.87 -7.89 9.52
C VAL A 45 5.21 -9.08 8.82
N ASP A 46 4.06 -8.89 8.18
CA ASP A 46 3.39 -9.91 7.36
C ASP A 46 4.32 -10.42 6.25
N GLY A 47 5.07 -9.51 5.61
CA GLY A 47 6.12 -9.85 4.64
C GLY A 47 7.20 -10.75 5.22
N PHE A 48 7.68 -10.46 6.44
CA PHE A 48 8.69 -11.27 7.13
C PHE A 48 8.14 -12.65 7.54
N LEU A 49 6.93 -12.68 8.10
CA LEU A 49 6.25 -13.92 8.49
C LEU A 49 5.98 -14.82 7.29
N LYS A 50 5.61 -14.23 6.14
CA LYS A 50 5.45 -14.95 4.88
C LYS A 50 6.79 -15.54 4.41
N ALA A 51 7.87 -14.76 4.44
CA ALA A 51 9.20 -15.27 4.09
C ALA A 51 9.65 -16.44 4.99
N SER A 52 9.36 -16.36 6.30
CA SER A 52 9.62 -17.46 7.23
C SER A 52 8.79 -18.71 6.91
N ARG A 53 7.49 -18.54 6.57
CA ARG A 53 6.60 -19.65 6.16
C ARG A 53 7.04 -20.29 4.83
N ASP A 54 7.57 -19.48 3.92
CA ASP A 54 8.13 -19.91 2.63
C ASP A 54 9.54 -20.56 2.80
N LEU A 55 9.99 -20.85 4.03
CA LEU A 55 11.32 -21.40 4.36
C LEU A 55 12.49 -20.55 3.83
N GLN A 56 12.29 -19.24 3.75
CA GLN A 56 13.29 -18.23 3.36
C GLN A 56 13.34 -17.10 4.41
N PRO A 57 13.65 -17.40 5.69
CA PRO A 57 13.65 -16.39 6.73
C PRO A 57 14.74 -15.33 6.49
N LEU A 58 14.41 -14.08 6.80
CA LEU A 58 15.39 -12.98 6.78
C LEU A 58 16.28 -13.07 8.02
N PRO A 59 17.62 -12.97 7.89
CA PRO A 59 18.52 -13.09 9.04
C PRO A 59 18.31 -12.04 10.14
N ALA A 60 17.95 -10.81 9.75
CA ALA A 60 17.76 -9.68 10.65
C ALA A 60 16.62 -8.79 10.15
N PRO A 61 15.34 -9.21 10.31
CA PRO A 61 14.20 -8.41 9.87
C PRO A 61 14.18 -7.07 10.61
N ARG A 62 14.02 -5.97 9.88
CA ARG A 62 14.08 -4.61 10.39
C ARG A 62 13.02 -3.76 9.70
N VAL A 63 12.32 -2.97 10.50
CA VAL A 63 11.48 -1.86 10.05
C VAL A 63 12.04 -0.58 10.67
N GLU A 64 12.32 0.41 9.84
CA GLU A 64 12.74 1.74 10.23
C GLU A 64 11.59 2.72 10.00
N VAL A 65 11.20 3.43 11.05
CA VAL A 65 10.17 4.47 10.99
C VAL A 65 10.82 5.81 11.23
N ILE A 66 10.73 6.68 10.23
CA ILE A 66 11.28 8.03 10.28
C ILE A 66 10.12 9.00 10.32
N LEU A 67 9.98 9.67 11.47
CA LEU A 67 8.95 10.69 11.70
C LEU A 67 9.55 12.09 11.52
N PRO A 68 8.76 13.07 11.04
CA PRO A 68 9.20 14.45 10.99
C PRO A 68 9.43 15.00 12.41
N VAL A 69 10.56 15.66 12.63
CA VAL A 69 10.93 16.26 13.92
C VAL A 69 10.37 17.67 14.13
N ALA A 70 9.79 18.27 13.10
CA ALA A 70 9.19 19.60 13.14
C ALA A 70 8.11 19.74 12.05
N ASP A 71 7.08 20.54 12.33
CA ASP A 71 6.10 20.97 11.34
C ASP A 71 6.75 22.00 10.40
N LYS A 72 7.24 21.51 9.26
CA LYS A 72 7.86 22.32 8.21
C LYS A 72 7.40 21.87 6.85
N ASP A 73 7.47 22.77 5.88
CA ASP A 73 7.23 22.43 4.49
C ASP A 73 8.20 21.33 4.03
N GLY A 74 7.65 20.31 3.37
CA GLY A 74 8.39 19.12 2.95
C GLY A 74 8.56 18.03 4.02
N ALA A 75 7.99 18.21 5.23
CA ALA A 75 7.89 17.15 6.22
C ALA A 75 7.19 15.91 5.64
N HIS A 76 7.72 14.74 5.95
CA HIS A 76 7.21 13.47 5.47
C HIS A 76 7.47 12.37 6.49
N VAL A 77 6.61 11.36 6.46
CA VAL A 77 6.78 10.12 7.21
C VAL A 77 7.37 9.08 6.27
N ARG A 78 8.39 8.33 6.71
CA ARG A 78 8.98 7.22 5.96
C ARG A 78 8.96 5.93 6.75
N ILE A 79 8.58 4.85 6.09
CA ILE A 79 8.65 3.49 6.60
C ILE A 79 9.52 2.72 5.64
N LEU A 80 10.59 2.12 6.14
CA LEU A 80 11.50 1.30 5.36
C LEU A 80 11.60 -0.08 5.99
N ASP A 81 11.40 -1.13 5.21
CA ASP A 81 11.67 -2.50 5.62
C ASP A 81 12.78 -3.12 4.78
N ASN A 82 13.46 -4.12 5.33
CA ASN A 82 14.42 -4.95 4.60
C ASN A 82 13.80 -6.31 4.21
N GLY A 83 12.51 -6.32 3.89
CA GLY A 83 11.78 -7.49 3.42
C GLY A 83 12.27 -7.98 2.08
N ARG A 84 11.65 -9.03 1.54
CA ARG A 84 12.02 -9.58 0.23
C ARG A 84 11.73 -8.65 -0.96
N GLY A 85 11.01 -7.55 -0.72
CA GLY A 85 10.47 -6.67 -1.75
C GLY A 85 9.33 -7.30 -2.56
N MET A 86 8.90 -6.60 -3.62
CA MET A 86 7.81 -7.01 -4.50
C MET A 86 8.22 -6.89 -5.96
N SER A 87 7.67 -7.75 -6.82
CA SER A 87 7.69 -7.52 -8.26
C SER A 87 6.71 -6.40 -8.62
N PRO A 88 6.80 -5.79 -9.82
CA PRO A 88 5.88 -4.75 -10.26
C PRO A 88 4.39 -5.14 -10.16
N ASP A 89 4.04 -6.37 -10.53
CA ASP A 89 2.65 -6.87 -10.48
C ASP A 89 2.14 -7.07 -9.05
N VAL A 90 3.03 -7.44 -8.12
CA VAL A 90 2.70 -7.55 -6.69
C VAL A 90 2.58 -6.16 -6.07
N LEU A 91 3.46 -5.22 -6.43
CA LEU A 91 3.38 -3.83 -6.01
C LEU A 91 2.05 -3.20 -6.44
N GLU A 92 1.65 -3.36 -7.71
CA GLU A 92 0.38 -2.85 -8.23
C GLU A 92 -0.81 -3.39 -7.43
N LYS A 93 -0.83 -4.71 -7.17
CA LYS A 93 -1.88 -5.35 -6.37
C LYS A 93 -1.88 -4.88 -4.91
N ALA A 94 -0.71 -4.73 -4.32
CA ALA A 94 -0.55 -4.35 -2.90
C ALA A 94 -1.09 -2.95 -2.61
N VAL A 95 -0.92 -2.01 -3.55
CA VAL A 95 -1.42 -0.63 -3.37
C VAL A 95 -2.86 -0.47 -3.86
N ARG A 96 -3.40 -1.40 -4.65
CA ARG A 96 -4.76 -1.31 -5.18
C ARG A 96 -5.78 -1.43 -4.04
N ALA A 97 -6.60 -0.40 -3.87
CA ALA A 97 -7.68 -0.40 -2.87
C ALA A 97 -8.65 -1.57 -3.10
N GLY A 98 -8.93 -2.32 -2.02
CA GLY A 98 -9.91 -3.42 -2.04
C GLY A 98 -9.37 -4.74 -2.60
N TRP A 99 -8.05 -4.87 -2.77
CA TRP A 99 -7.44 -6.14 -3.16
C TRP A 99 -7.15 -7.00 -1.92
N SER A 100 -8.09 -7.84 -1.50
CA SER A 100 -7.84 -8.90 -0.51
C SER A 100 -7.51 -10.22 -1.23
N GLY A 101 -6.23 -10.41 -1.57
CA GLY A 101 -5.73 -11.69 -2.08
C GLY A 101 -5.39 -12.72 -1.00
N ASN A 102 -5.46 -12.35 0.28
CA ASN A 102 -5.11 -13.22 1.40
C ASN A 102 -6.35 -13.59 2.22
N ASN A 103 -6.37 -14.84 2.66
CA ASN A 103 -7.35 -15.39 3.57
C ASN A 103 -7.57 -14.44 4.77
N PRO A 104 -8.81 -14.05 5.10
CA PRO A 104 -9.11 -13.12 6.22
C PRO A 104 -8.71 -13.63 7.62
N ILE A 105 -8.07 -14.81 7.69
CA ILE A 105 -7.64 -15.49 8.91
C ILE A 105 -6.12 -15.37 9.14
N ASP A 106 -5.32 -15.07 8.10
CA ASP A 106 -3.84 -15.23 8.16
C ASP A 106 -3.02 -13.93 7.97
N SER A 107 -3.65 -12.82 7.59
CA SER A 107 -2.99 -11.50 7.42
C SER A 107 -3.66 -10.44 8.28
N LEU A 108 -2.88 -9.61 8.96
CA LEU A 108 -3.36 -8.62 9.92
C LEU A 108 -4.30 -7.57 9.28
N GLY A 109 -4.23 -7.38 7.95
CA GLY A 109 -5.13 -6.52 7.19
C GLY A 109 -6.44 -7.19 6.76
N LEU A 110 -7.54 -6.94 7.49
CA LEU A 110 -8.84 -7.63 7.32
C LEU A 110 -9.65 -7.23 6.05
N PHE A 111 -9.24 -6.21 5.28
CA PHE A 111 -10.06 -5.69 4.16
C PHE A 111 -9.30 -5.27 2.89
N GLY A 112 -7.98 -5.45 2.82
CA GLY A 112 -7.19 -5.01 1.65
C GLY A 112 -7.26 -3.50 1.36
N MET A 113 -7.69 -2.71 2.35
CA MET A 113 -7.83 -1.25 2.26
C MET A 113 -6.97 -0.50 3.28
N GLY A 114 -6.40 -1.18 4.27
CA GLY A 114 -5.70 -0.54 5.39
C GLY A 114 -4.54 0.34 4.93
N PHE A 115 -3.69 -0.14 4.01
CA PHE A 115 -2.65 0.66 3.38
C PHE A 115 -3.19 1.99 2.80
N ASN A 116 -4.25 1.94 2.00
CA ASN A 116 -4.82 3.11 1.34
C ASN A 116 -5.44 4.08 2.35
N ILE A 117 -6.12 3.56 3.37
CA ILE A 117 -6.72 4.39 4.43
C ILE A 117 -5.62 5.06 5.26
N ALA A 118 -4.63 4.30 5.72
CA ALA A 118 -3.53 4.80 6.56
C ALA A 118 -2.74 5.90 5.84
N THR A 119 -2.38 5.67 4.58
CA THR A 119 -1.61 6.63 3.79
C THR A 119 -2.43 7.88 3.45
N ALA A 120 -3.69 7.74 3.03
CA ALA A 120 -4.60 8.87 2.77
C ALA A 120 -4.95 9.66 4.04
N ARG A 121 -4.96 9.01 5.21
CA ARG A 121 -5.21 9.65 6.50
C ARG A 121 -4.05 10.54 6.92
N LEU A 122 -2.82 10.12 6.63
CA LEU A 122 -1.59 10.81 7.02
C LEU A 122 -1.22 11.96 6.06
N GLY A 123 -1.35 11.79 4.74
CA GLY A 123 -0.97 12.81 3.76
C GLY A 123 -1.60 12.61 2.38
N SER A 124 -1.46 13.62 1.51
CA SER A 124 -2.08 13.59 0.17
C SER A 124 -1.23 12.95 -0.92
N VAL A 125 0.05 12.68 -0.65
CA VAL A 125 0.96 11.98 -1.58
C VAL A 125 1.64 10.83 -0.89
N THR A 126 1.59 9.67 -1.54
CA THR A 126 2.29 8.46 -1.11
C THR A 126 3.17 7.95 -2.23
N GLU A 127 4.46 7.80 -1.97
CA GLU A 127 5.39 7.11 -2.85
C GLU A 127 5.73 5.75 -2.26
N VAL A 128 5.69 4.72 -3.10
CA VAL A 128 6.12 3.37 -2.75
C VAL A 128 7.25 2.98 -3.68
N TRP A 129 8.35 2.53 -3.10
CA TRP A 129 9.50 1.97 -3.81
C TRP A 129 9.79 0.58 -3.26
N THR A 130 10.10 -0.38 -4.12
CA THR A 130 10.42 -1.74 -3.72
C THR A 130 11.45 -2.35 -4.67
N THR A 131 12.25 -3.27 -4.17
CA THR A 131 13.23 -4.01 -4.99
C THR A 131 13.46 -5.38 -4.36
N ARG A 132 13.74 -6.38 -5.18
CA ARG A 132 14.09 -7.72 -4.74
C ARG A 132 15.59 -7.96 -4.85
N LYS A 133 16.07 -8.91 -4.07
CA LYS A 133 17.46 -9.36 -4.13
C LYS A 133 17.78 -9.86 -5.55
N GLY A 134 18.92 -9.44 -6.09
CA GLY A 134 19.36 -9.79 -7.45
C GLY A 134 18.79 -8.92 -8.58
N GLU A 135 17.78 -8.09 -8.31
CA GLU A 135 17.32 -7.09 -9.29
C GLU A 135 18.30 -5.90 -9.35
N THR A 136 18.41 -5.29 -10.53
CA THR A 136 19.27 -4.12 -10.79
C THR A 136 18.54 -2.79 -10.63
N GLU A 137 17.22 -2.84 -10.46
CA GLU A 137 16.35 -1.67 -10.40
C GLU A 137 15.44 -1.71 -9.16
N TRP A 138 15.04 -0.54 -8.72
CA TRP A 138 13.87 -0.35 -7.89
C TRP A 138 12.66 -0.11 -8.78
N HIS A 139 11.51 -0.63 -8.34
CA HIS A 139 10.20 -0.34 -8.92
C HIS A 139 9.43 0.57 -7.96
N GLY A 140 8.76 1.58 -8.50
CA GLY A 140 7.97 2.47 -7.68
C GLY A 140 6.76 3.04 -8.39
N LEU A 141 5.94 3.72 -7.59
CA LEU A 141 4.77 4.45 -8.02
C LEU A 141 4.51 5.61 -7.06
N SER A 142 3.73 6.58 -7.53
CA SER A 142 3.26 7.69 -6.69
C SER A 142 1.73 7.76 -6.75
N ILE A 143 1.11 7.75 -5.58
CA ILE A 143 -0.33 7.96 -5.39
C ILE A 143 -0.49 9.40 -4.93
N ASP A 144 -0.94 10.25 -5.84
CA ASP A 144 -1.32 11.63 -5.56
C ASP A 144 -2.85 11.71 -5.65
N PHE A 145 -3.50 11.81 -4.50
CA PHE A 145 -4.97 11.76 -4.45
C PHE A 145 -5.63 12.93 -5.17
N ASP A 146 -4.99 14.10 -5.17
CA ASP A 146 -5.49 15.27 -5.88
C ASP A 146 -5.40 15.04 -7.40
N GLU A 147 -4.29 14.47 -7.86
CA GLU A 147 -4.08 14.17 -9.27
C GLU A 147 -5.02 13.08 -9.78
N LEU A 148 -5.15 11.97 -9.03
CA LEU A 148 -6.04 10.87 -9.40
C LEU A 148 -7.50 11.33 -9.50
N ARG A 149 -7.92 12.22 -8.59
CA ARG A 149 -9.25 12.85 -8.65
C ARG A 149 -9.42 13.71 -9.90
N ARG A 150 -8.40 14.49 -10.27
CA ARG A 150 -8.42 15.37 -11.46
C ARG A 150 -8.49 14.56 -12.75
N GLN A 151 -7.71 13.49 -12.85
CA GLN A 151 -7.63 12.64 -14.05
C GLN A 151 -8.82 11.67 -14.19
N ARG A 152 -9.61 11.47 -13.13
CA ARG A 152 -10.77 10.56 -13.07
C ARG A 152 -10.44 9.10 -13.41
N HIS A 153 -9.21 8.68 -13.18
CA HIS A 153 -8.78 7.29 -13.32
C HIS A 153 -7.70 6.94 -12.31
N PHE A 154 -7.55 5.64 -12.02
CA PHE A 154 -6.62 5.11 -11.01
C PHE A 154 -5.28 4.67 -11.59
N LYS A 155 -4.77 5.41 -12.58
CA LYS A 155 -3.49 5.09 -13.24
C LYS A 155 -2.42 6.05 -12.77
N THR A 156 -1.26 5.51 -12.46
CA THR A 156 -0.02 6.22 -12.15
C THR A 156 1.11 5.57 -12.93
N PRO A 157 2.12 6.32 -13.39
CA PRO A 157 3.24 5.73 -14.11
C PRO A 157 4.02 4.73 -13.26
N HIS A 158 4.53 3.68 -13.89
CA HIS A 158 5.55 2.81 -13.30
C HIS A 158 6.88 3.55 -13.27
N LEU A 159 7.37 3.84 -12.07
CA LEU A 159 8.65 4.49 -11.84
C LEU A 159 9.76 3.45 -11.68
N LYS A 160 10.96 3.80 -12.14
CA LYS A 160 12.16 2.98 -11.98
C LYS A 160 13.34 3.84 -11.57
N ARG A 161 14.22 3.31 -10.72
CA ARG A 161 15.53 3.90 -10.41
C ARG A 161 16.58 2.80 -10.31
N ALA A 162 17.80 3.07 -10.74
CA ALA A 162 18.90 2.11 -10.62
C ALA A 162 19.18 1.80 -9.15
N LYS A 163 19.63 0.57 -8.90
CA LYS A 163 20.02 0.11 -7.58
C LYS A 163 21.54 0.21 -7.44
N ALA A 164 22.00 0.78 -6.34
CA ALA A 164 23.44 0.92 -6.08
C ALA A 164 24.12 -0.44 -5.82
N ASP A 165 23.37 -1.39 -5.26
CA ASP A 165 23.85 -2.72 -4.90
C ASP A 165 22.73 -3.76 -5.17
N PRO A 166 22.93 -4.74 -6.07
CA PRO A 166 21.99 -5.83 -6.34
C PRO A 166 21.54 -6.63 -5.12
N GLU A 167 22.29 -6.62 -4.03
CA GLU A 167 21.95 -7.33 -2.80
C GLU A 167 20.90 -6.60 -1.95
N LEU A 168 20.67 -5.30 -2.17
CA LEU A 168 19.62 -4.56 -1.44
C LEU A 168 18.25 -5.18 -1.70
N HIS A 169 17.35 -5.16 -0.73
CA HIS A 169 15.97 -5.60 -0.91
C HIS A 169 15.10 -4.95 0.15
N GLY A 170 13.82 -4.82 -0.15
CA GLY A 170 12.86 -4.25 0.78
C GLY A 170 11.88 -3.31 0.12
N THR A 171 11.15 -2.59 0.96
CA THR A 171 10.18 -1.58 0.53
C THR A 171 10.40 -0.29 1.31
N GLU A 172 10.19 0.83 0.62
CA GLU A 172 10.20 2.17 1.17
C GLU A 172 8.85 2.83 0.85
N ILE A 173 8.15 3.26 1.88
CA ILE A 173 6.91 4.02 1.79
C ILE A 173 7.19 5.43 2.31
N SER A 174 6.92 6.45 1.49
CA SER A 174 7.07 7.85 1.86
C SER A 174 5.73 8.57 1.75
N ILE A 175 5.26 9.16 2.85
CA ILE A 175 4.01 9.93 2.90
C ILE A 175 4.37 11.41 3.02
N LYS A 176 4.05 12.17 1.98
CA LYS A 176 4.37 13.60 1.84
C LYS A 176 3.08 14.42 1.86
N ARG A 177 3.24 15.75 1.94
CA ARG A 177 2.11 16.69 2.06
C ARG A 177 1.17 16.25 3.20
N LEU A 178 1.76 16.05 4.38
CA LEU A 178 1.04 15.60 5.58
C LEU A 178 -0.15 16.52 5.85
N LYS A 179 -1.30 15.95 6.22
CA LYS A 179 -2.49 16.76 6.54
C LYS A 179 -2.23 17.59 7.81
N PRO A 180 -2.71 18.85 7.92
CA PRO A 180 -2.41 19.73 9.06
C PRO A 180 -2.71 19.13 10.44
N GLU A 181 -3.80 18.37 10.56
CA GLU A 181 -4.18 17.68 11.78
C GLU A 181 -3.23 16.53 12.17
N GLN A 182 -2.34 16.10 11.25
CA GLN A 182 -1.36 15.04 11.46
C GLN A 182 0.06 15.56 11.76
N ARG A 183 0.24 16.87 11.91
CA ARG A 183 1.55 17.52 12.13
C ARG A 183 1.79 18.00 13.57
N LYS A 184 0.94 17.57 14.50
CA LYS A 184 0.98 17.99 15.90
C LYS A 184 1.82 17.05 16.75
#